data_AF-A0A1S9JA59-F1
#
_entry.id   AF-A0A1S9JA59-F1
#
_cell.length_a   1.000
_cell.length_b   1.000
_cell.length_c   1.000
_cell.angle_alpha   90.00
_cell.angle_beta   90.00
_cell.angle_gamma   90.00
#
_symmetry.space_group_name_H-M   'P 1'
#
loop_
_entity.id
_entity.type
_entity.pdbx_description
1 polymer ?
#
loop_
_entity_poly.entity_id
_entity_poly.type
_entity_poly.pdbx_seq_one_letter_code
_entity_poly.pdbx_strand_id
1 'polypeptide(L)'
;MIMIFTSSCCDNLSIDEIIERAEQGDSEAQYIVGFYYNRDSAIDSPDDEKAFYWLKLAAEQGHCEAQYSLGQKYTEDKSRHKDNEQAIFWLKKAALQGHTFASNALGWILDRGEDPNYKEAVAWYQIAAESGMSYAQNNLGWMYRNGNGVAQDYTLAFF
;
A
#
# COMPACT_ATOMS: atom_id res chain seq x y z
N MET A 1 -18.95 11.25 17.96
CA MET A 1 -19.32 10.43 16.79
C MET A 1 -18.34 10.82 15.69
N ILE A 2 -17.37 9.96 15.41
CA ILE A 2 -16.32 10.24 14.41
C ILE A 2 -16.83 9.65 13.09
N MET A 3 -17.20 10.51 12.14
CA MET A 3 -17.56 10.11 10.79
C MET A 3 -16.29 9.66 10.05
N ILE A 4 -16.27 8.39 9.64
CA ILE A 4 -15.26 7.82 8.76
C ILE A 4 -15.83 7.99 7.35
N PHE A 5 -15.18 8.81 6.51
CA PHE A 5 -15.62 9.04 5.13
C PHE A 5 -14.98 7.98 4.21
N THR A 6 -15.73 6.96 3.80
CA THR A 6 -15.39 6.08 2.66
C THR A 6 -16.65 5.81 1.84
N SER A 7 -16.55 5.71 0.51
CA SER A 7 -17.75 5.78 -0.34
C SER A 7 -18.80 4.70 -0.01
N SER A 8 -19.93 5.17 0.52
CA SER A 8 -21.29 4.84 0.09
C SER A 8 -22.07 3.71 0.79
N CYS A 9 -21.51 2.89 1.68
CA CYS A 9 -22.31 1.89 2.42
C CYS A 9 -22.07 1.82 3.94
N CYS A 10 -21.01 2.43 4.46
CA CYS A 10 -20.63 2.32 5.88
C CYS A 10 -20.63 3.67 6.62
N ASP A 11 -20.88 4.78 5.92
CA ASP A 11 -20.70 6.16 6.38
C ASP A 11 -21.49 6.56 7.65
N ASN A 12 -22.39 5.71 8.16
CA ASN A 12 -23.19 5.99 9.36
C ASN A 12 -23.32 4.79 10.32
N LEU A 13 -22.53 3.73 10.12
CA LEU A 13 -22.56 2.56 11.01
C LEU A 13 -21.63 2.76 12.21
N SER A 14 -22.04 2.24 13.35
CA SER A 14 -21.16 2.03 14.51
C SER A 14 -20.09 0.98 14.20
N ILE A 15 -19.00 0.98 14.97
CA ILE A 15 -17.95 -0.02 14.76
C ILE A 15 -18.45 -1.46 14.94
N ASP A 16 -19.42 -1.69 15.84
CA ASP A 16 -20.00 -3.01 16.07
C ASP A 16 -20.80 -3.50 14.86
N GLU A 17 -21.59 -2.63 14.22
CA GLU A 17 -22.33 -2.95 12.99
C GLU A 17 -21.37 -3.20 11.80
N ILE A 18 -20.25 -2.48 11.75
CA ILE A 18 -19.23 -2.71 10.72
C ILE A 18 -18.55 -4.07 10.95
N ILE A 19 -18.25 -4.44 12.21
CA ILE A 19 -17.70 -5.76 12.55
C ILE A 19 -18.66 -6.87 12.14
N GLU A 20 -19.96 -6.75 12.44
CA GLU A 20 -20.96 -7.76 12.03
C GLU A 20 -20.97 -7.96 10.52
N ARG A 21 -20.90 -6.88 9.73
CA ARG A 21 -20.81 -6.97 8.26
C ARG A 21 -19.49 -7.59 7.79
N ALA A 22 -18.38 -7.24 8.45
CA ALA A 22 -17.07 -7.81 8.13
C ALA A 22 -17.05 -9.32 8.37
N GLU A 23 -17.68 -9.80 9.45
CA GLU A 23 -17.89 -11.21 9.76
C GLU A 23 -18.77 -11.93 8.73
N GLN A 24 -19.71 -11.20 8.11
CA GLN A 24 -20.53 -11.70 7.00
C GLN A 24 -19.80 -11.71 5.64
N GLY A 25 -18.56 -11.24 5.59
CA GLY A 25 -17.71 -11.29 4.40
C GLY A 25 -17.66 -10.00 3.57
N ASP A 26 -18.26 -8.90 4.03
CA ASP A 26 -18.23 -7.63 3.32
C ASP A 26 -16.80 -7.05 3.29
N SER A 27 -16.21 -6.94 2.08
CA SER A 27 -14.81 -6.57 1.92
C SER A 27 -14.49 -5.11 2.30
N GLU A 28 -15.43 -4.18 2.10
CA GLU A 28 -15.30 -2.78 2.54
C GLU A 28 -15.32 -2.72 4.07
N ALA A 29 -16.27 -3.42 4.70
CA ALA A 29 -16.35 -3.50 6.16
C ALA A 29 -15.10 -4.13 6.75
N GLN A 30 -14.60 -5.23 6.17
CA GLN A 30 -13.33 -5.85 6.58
C GLN A 30 -12.15 -4.86 6.47
N TYR A 31 -12.06 -4.10 5.38
CA TYR A 31 -11.04 -3.06 5.25
C TYR A 31 -11.18 -2.00 6.36
N ILE A 32 -12.39 -1.51 6.62
CA ILE A 32 -12.64 -0.48 7.65
C ILE A 32 -12.27 -1.01 9.05
N VAL A 33 -12.62 -2.26 9.37
CA VAL A 33 -12.25 -2.89 10.66
C VAL A 33 -10.73 -3.06 10.76
N GLY A 34 -10.09 -3.50 9.68
CA GLY A 34 -8.64 -3.61 9.61
C GLY A 34 -7.95 -2.27 9.84
N PHE A 35 -8.44 -1.23 9.18
CA PHE A 35 -7.96 0.15 9.35
C PHE A 35 -8.21 0.69 10.76
N TYR A 36 -9.37 0.39 11.34
CA TYR A 36 -9.72 0.79 12.71
C TYR A 36 -8.73 0.24 13.73
N TYR A 37 -8.42 -1.07 13.65
CA TYR A 37 -7.45 -1.68 14.56
C TYR A 37 -6.02 -1.24 14.29
N ASN A 38 -5.68 -0.90 13.04
CA ASN A 38 -4.35 -0.41 12.69
C ASN A 38 -4.04 0.97 13.29
N ARG A 39 -5.07 1.77 13.57
CA ARG A 39 -4.90 3.15 14.01
C ARG A 39 -4.25 3.18 15.39
N ASP A 40 -2.99 3.60 15.42
CA ASP A 40 -2.14 3.71 16.61
C ASP A 40 -1.77 2.37 17.27
N SER A 41 -1.95 1.24 16.57
CA SER A 41 -1.50 -0.06 17.08
C SER A 41 0.02 -0.11 17.17
N ALA A 42 0.55 -0.54 18.32
CA ALA A 42 1.95 -0.92 18.39
C ALA A 42 2.21 -2.16 17.53
N ILE A 43 3.39 -2.24 16.91
CA ILE A 43 3.83 -3.39 16.11
C ILE A 43 3.69 -4.68 16.92
N ASP A 44 3.11 -5.72 16.31
CA ASP A 44 2.84 -7.05 16.86
C ASP A 44 1.92 -7.06 18.10
N SER A 45 1.21 -5.94 18.37
CA SER A 45 0.19 -5.90 19.41
C SER A 45 -1.06 -6.70 19.02
N PRO A 46 -1.94 -7.08 19.97
CA PRO A 46 -3.17 -7.76 19.65
C PRO A 46 -4.07 -7.03 18.64
N ASP A 47 -4.05 -5.70 18.61
CA ASP A 47 -4.81 -4.93 17.63
C ASP A 47 -4.11 -4.88 16.27
N ASP A 48 -2.78 -4.83 16.23
CA ASP A 48 -2.02 -4.99 14.98
C ASP A 48 -2.34 -6.33 14.29
N GLU A 49 -2.48 -7.39 15.06
CA GLU A 49 -2.86 -8.70 14.55
C GLU A 49 -4.29 -8.77 14.02
N LYS A 50 -5.23 -8.09 14.67
CA LYS A 50 -6.58 -7.95 14.14
C LYS A 50 -6.57 -7.13 12.85
N ALA A 51 -5.78 -6.06 12.80
CA ALA A 51 -5.62 -5.25 11.61
C ALA A 51 -5.11 -6.09 10.45
N PHE A 52 -4.03 -6.84 10.66
CA PHE A 52 -3.48 -7.74 9.66
C PHE A 52 -4.50 -8.78 9.17
N TYR A 53 -5.22 -9.43 10.09
CA TYR A 53 -6.25 -10.41 9.76
C TYR A 53 -7.35 -9.83 8.86
N TRP A 54 -7.95 -8.71 9.25
CA TRP A 54 -9.05 -8.11 8.52
C TRP A 54 -8.63 -7.52 7.18
N LEU A 55 -7.46 -6.85 7.13
CA LEU A 55 -6.87 -6.37 5.89
C LEU A 55 -6.60 -7.52 4.91
N LYS A 56 -6.11 -8.66 5.42
CA LYS A 56 -5.87 -9.85 4.59
C LYS A 56 -7.15 -10.40 3.97
N LEU A 57 -8.22 -10.54 4.74
CA LEU A 57 -9.51 -10.99 4.21
C LEU A 57 -10.04 -10.04 3.11
N ALA A 58 -10.02 -8.72 3.35
CA ALA A 58 -10.45 -7.74 2.36
C ALA A 58 -9.57 -7.78 1.09
N ALA A 59 -8.25 -7.88 1.26
CA ALA A 59 -7.29 -7.91 0.16
C ALA A 59 -7.45 -9.16 -0.73
N GLU A 60 -7.72 -10.31 -0.12
CA GLU A 60 -8.00 -11.58 -0.80
C GLU A 60 -9.27 -11.50 -1.67
N GLN A 61 -10.24 -10.67 -1.27
CA GLN A 61 -11.44 -10.36 -2.06
C GLN A 61 -11.23 -9.33 -3.17
N GLY A 62 -10.01 -8.78 -3.31
CA GLY A 62 -9.69 -7.80 -4.35
C GLY A 62 -9.76 -6.35 -3.90
N HIS A 63 -10.06 -6.07 -2.63
CA HIS A 63 -10.24 -4.70 -2.13
C HIS A 63 -8.94 -3.88 -2.26
N CYS A 64 -8.94 -2.85 -3.11
CA CYS A 64 -7.75 -2.14 -3.54
C CYS A 64 -6.97 -1.50 -2.38
N GLU A 65 -7.64 -0.75 -1.51
CA GLU A 65 -7.02 -0.10 -0.33
C GLU A 65 -6.50 -1.12 0.69
N ALA A 66 -7.15 -2.29 0.77
CA ALA A 66 -6.72 -3.35 1.69
C ALA A 66 -5.47 -4.04 1.17
N GLN A 67 -5.38 -4.27 -0.15
CA GLN A 67 -4.16 -4.78 -0.78
C GLN A 67 -2.98 -3.83 -0.59
N TYR A 68 -3.19 -2.53 -0.74
CA TYR A 68 -2.17 -1.54 -0.43
C TYR A 68 -1.75 -1.59 1.05
N SER A 69 -2.72 -1.52 1.98
CA SER A 69 -2.46 -1.52 3.42
C SER A 69 -1.76 -2.79 3.89
N LEU A 70 -2.17 -3.96 3.39
CA LEU A 70 -1.53 -5.23 3.67
C LEU A 70 -0.11 -5.27 3.09
N GLY A 71 0.08 -4.76 1.87
CA GLY A 71 1.40 -4.58 1.28
C GLY A 71 2.33 -3.76 2.16
N GLN A 72 1.84 -2.67 2.76
CA GLN A 72 2.62 -1.86 3.70
C GLN A 72 2.97 -2.61 5.00
N LYS A 73 2.04 -3.39 5.57
CA LYS A 73 2.29 -4.22 6.76
C LYS A 73 3.47 -5.16 6.54
N TYR A 74 3.53 -5.79 5.38
CA TYR A 74 4.63 -6.66 4.98
C TYR A 74 5.98 -5.92 4.83
N THR A 75 6.00 -4.59 4.69
CA THR A 75 7.25 -3.81 4.60
C THR A 75 7.83 -3.41 5.95
N GLU A 76 7.11 -3.53 7.06
CA GLU A 76 7.54 -3.06 8.38
C GLU A 76 8.69 -3.90 8.95
N ASP A 77 9.93 -3.39 8.94
CA ASP A 77 11.14 -4.17 9.27
C ASP A 77 11.15 -4.85 10.64
N LYS A 78 10.39 -4.33 11.61
CA LYS A 78 10.31 -4.88 12.97
C LYS A 78 9.10 -5.79 13.18
N SER A 79 8.16 -5.83 12.24
CA SER A 79 6.97 -6.67 12.37
C SER A 79 7.34 -8.12 12.15
N ARG A 80 6.70 -9.02 12.89
CA ARG A 80 6.76 -10.45 12.64
C ARG A 80 6.24 -10.86 11.27
N HIS A 81 5.45 -9.99 10.62
CA HIS A 81 4.92 -10.20 9.28
C HIS A 81 5.86 -9.73 8.17
N LYS A 82 7.01 -9.13 8.47
CA LYS A 82 7.94 -8.61 7.46
C LYS A 82 8.25 -9.67 6.38
N ASP A 83 7.88 -9.35 5.14
CA ASP A 83 8.12 -10.20 3.97
C ASP A 83 8.07 -9.33 2.70
N ASN A 84 9.23 -9.06 2.10
CA ASN A 84 9.30 -8.20 0.92
C ASN A 84 8.64 -8.82 -0.33
N GLU A 85 8.61 -10.15 -0.45
CA GLU A 85 7.96 -10.82 -1.58
C GLU A 85 6.44 -10.66 -1.49
N GLN A 86 5.88 -10.82 -0.29
CA GLN A 86 4.46 -10.56 -0.03
C GLN A 86 4.12 -9.08 -0.21
N ALA A 87 4.98 -8.17 0.25
CA ALA A 87 4.80 -6.74 0.00
C ALA A 87 4.72 -6.44 -1.50
N ILE A 88 5.68 -6.93 -2.30
CA ILE A 88 5.68 -6.78 -3.76
C ILE A 88 4.39 -7.33 -4.37
N PHE A 89 3.98 -8.54 -3.96
CA PHE A 89 2.78 -9.19 -4.47
C PHE A 89 1.52 -8.35 -4.24
N TRP A 90 1.28 -7.89 -3.02
CA TRP A 90 0.08 -7.15 -2.67
C TRP A 90 0.08 -5.71 -3.20
N LEU A 91 1.23 -5.02 -3.13
CA LEU A 91 1.38 -3.68 -3.71
C LEU A 91 1.19 -3.69 -5.23
N LYS A 92 1.69 -4.72 -5.92
CA LYS A 92 1.48 -4.87 -7.38
C LYS A 92 0.03 -5.07 -7.73
N LYS A 93 -0.73 -5.86 -6.95
CA LYS A 93 -2.18 -5.99 -7.15
C LYS A 93 -2.91 -4.65 -6.99
N ALA A 94 -2.62 -3.88 -5.94
CA ALA A 94 -3.23 -2.56 -5.75
C ALA A 94 -2.82 -1.56 -6.85
N ALA A 95 -1.54 -1.54 -7.22
CA ALA A 95 -1.01 -0.67 -8.27
C ALA A 95 -1.66 -0.95 -9.65
N LEU A 96 -1.90 -2.22 -9.98
CA LEU A 96 -2.61 -2.62 -11.20
C LEU A 96 -4.08 -2.20 -11.22
N GLN A 97 -4.67 -1.89 -10.07
CA GLN A 97 -5.99 -1.28 -9.94
C GLN A 97 -5.95 0.26 -9.99
N GLY A 98 -4.78 0.86 -10.23
CA GLY A 98 -4.58 2.30 -10.32
C GLY A 98 -4.23 2.99 -9.00
N HIS A 99 -3.94 2.24 -7.93
CA HIS A 99 -3.60 2.83 -6.64
C HIS A 99 -2.21 3.51 -6.67
N THR A 100 -2.20 4.84 -6.75
CA THR A 100 -0.98 5.63 -6.97
C THR A 100 0.07 5.44 -5.87
N PHE A 101 -0.34 5.42 -4.60
CA PHE A 101 0.60 5.20 -3.49
C PHE A 101 1.18 3.78 -3.50
N ALA A 102 0.44 2.80 -4.03
CA ALA A 102 0.93 1.43 -4.15
C ALA A 102 1.99 1.34 -5.25
N SER A 103 1.78 2.01 -6.38
CA SER A 103 2.80 2.13 -7.44
C SER A 103 4.09 2.73 -6.91
N ASN A 104 4.03 3.83 -6.14
CA ASN A 104 5.24 4.41 -5.55
C ASN A 104 5.89 3.49 -4.50
N ALA A 105 5.12 2.84 -3.63
CA ALA A 105 5.65 1.90 -2.64
C ALA A 105 6.31 0.66 -3.30
N LEU A 106 5.72 0.16 -4.39
CA LEU A 106 6.27 -0.92 -5.19
C LEU A 106 7.57 -0.49 -5.88
N GLY A 107 7.62 0.72 -6.43
CA GLY A 107 8.87 1.29 -6.92
C GLY A 107 9.94 1.36 -5.83
N TRP A 108 9.57 1.79 -4.62
CA TRP A 108 10.48 1.91 -3.48
C TRP A 108 11.12 0.58 -3.06
N ILE A 109 10.31 -0.47 -2.93
CA ILE A 109 10.83 -1.78 -2.51
C ILE A 109 11.69 -2.44 -3.60
N LEU A 110 11.36 -2.23 -4.88
CA LEU A 110 12.16 -2.73 -6.01
C LEU A 110 13.46 -1.95 -6.22
N ASP A 111 13.52 -0.70 -5.76
CA ASP A 111 14.72 0.16 -5.83
C ASP A 111 15.67 -0.10 -4.65
N ARG A 112 15.14 -0.37 -3.45
CA ARG A 112 15.92 -0.43 -2.20
C ARG A 112 15.90 -1.79 -1.50
N GLY A 113 15.30 -2.81 -2.10
CA GLY A 113 15.30 -4.18 -1.58
C GLY A 113 16.69 -4.81 -1.57
N GLU A 114 16.80 -6.03 -1.01
CA GLU A 114 18.07 -6.77 -0.96
C GLU A 114 18.62 -7.07 -2.37
N ASP A 115 17.73 -7.37 -3.31
CA ASP A 115 18.02 -7.56 -4.74
C ASP A 115 17.21 -6.57 -5.60
N PRO A 116 17.71 -5.34 -5.81
CA PRO A 116 16.98 -4.31 -6.55
C PRO A 116 16.68 -4.69 -8.01
N ASN A 117 15.45 -4.47 -8.44
CA ASN A 117 15.04 -4.47 -9.83
C ASN A 117 14.78 -3.04 -10.30
N TYR A 118 15.85 -2.30 -10.56
CA TYR A 118 15.77 -0.88 -10.92
C TYR A 118 14.92 -0.60 -12.16
N LYS A 119 14.93 -1.51 -13.15
CA LYS A 119 14.12 -1.33 -14.38
C LYS A 119 12.63 -1.36 -14.07
N GLU A 120 12.19 -2.32 -13.25
CA GLU A 120 10.79 -2.39 -12.85
C GLU A 120 10.44 -1.24 -11.88
N ALA A 121 11.36 -0.85 -10.98
CA ALA A 121 11.16 0.29 -10.09
C ALA A 121 10.88 1.60 -10.85
N VAL A 122 11.66 1.89 -11.90
CA VAL A 122 11.44 3.05 -12.78
C VAL A 122 10.03 3.03 -13.37
N ALA A 123 9.58 1.87 -13.88
CA ALA A 123 8.26 1.77 -14.50
C ALA A 123 7.15 2.12 -13.50
N TRP A 124 7.26 1.63 -12.26
CA TRP A 124 6.27 1.94 -11.22
C TRP A 124 6.35 3.37 -10.70
N TYR A 125 7.55 3.94 -10.56
CA TYR A 125 7.70 5.36 -10.23
C TYR A 125 7.15 6.26 -11.34
N GLN A 126 7.34 5.91 -12.62
CA GLN A 126 6.79 6.66 -13.76
C GLN A 126 5.26 6.72 -13.68
N ILE A 127 4.59 5.58 -13.45
CA ILE A 127 3.12 5.51 -13.30
C ILE A 127 2.64 6.43 -12.17
N ALA A 128 3.32 6.39 -11.01
CA ALA A 128 2.96 7.25 -9.88
C ALA A 128 3.26 8.75 -10.14
N ALA A 129 4.37 9.06 -10.82
CA ALA A 129 4.78 10.41 -11.17
C ALA A 129 3.82 11.07 -12.18
N GLU A 130 3.35 10.32 -13.17
CA GLU A 130 2.34 10.75 -14.15
C GLU A 130 0.98 11.05 -13.49
N SER A 131 0.70 10.40 -12.35
CA SER A 131 -0.48 10.71 -11.51
C SER A 131 -0.28 11.97 -10.64
N GLY A 132 0.84 12.68 -10.78
CA GLY A 132 1.15 13.91 -10.03
C GLY A 132 1.76 13.67 -8.65
N MET A 133 2.18 12.45 -8.31
CA MET A 133 2.77 12.16 -7.00
C MET A 133 4.20 12.69 -6.91
N SER A 134 4.41 13.76 -6.13
CA SER A 134 5.71 14.42 -5.97
C SER A 134 6.82 13.51 -5.42
N TYR A 135 6.48 12.58 -4.51
CA TYR A 135 7.44 11.58 -4.01
C TYR A 135 7.97 10.68 -5.14
N ALA A 136 7.08 10.25 -6.05
CA ALA A 136 7.46 9.41 -7.17
C ALA A 136 8.27 10.18 -8.22
N GLN A 137 7.90 11.45 -8.49
CA GLN A 137 8.68 12.34 -9.35
C GLN A 137 10.11 12.52 -8.83
N ASN A 138 10.27 12.78 -7.53
CA ASN A 138 11.58 12.88 -6.91
C ASN A 138 12.36 11.55 -7.03
N ASN A 139 11.75 10.41 -6.69
CA ASN A 139 12.40 9.10 -6.82
C ASN A 139 12.85 8.83 -8.26
N LEU A 140 11.99 9.09 -9.24
CA LEU A 140 12.31 8.94 -10.65
C LEU A 140 13.45 9.87 -11.08
N GLY A 141 13.46 11.13 -10.60
CA GLY A 141 14.55 12.06 -10.84
C GLY A 141 15.89 11.54 -10.30
N TRP A 142 15.89 10.90 -9.13
CA TRP A 142 17.07 10.20 -8.61
C TRP A 142 17.52 9.04 -9.50
N MET A 143 16.58 8.27 -10.06
CA MET A 143 16.89 7.18 -10.99
C MET A 143 17.58 7.71 -12.27
N TYR A 144 17.04 8.79 -12.86
CA TYR A 144 17.66 9.45 -14.03
C TYR A 144 19.00 10.09 -13.70
N ARG A 145 19.15 10.72 -12.54
CA ARG A 145 20.43 11.32 -12.12
C ARG A 145 21.54 10.28 -12.01
N ASN A 146 21.23 9.08 -11.52
CA ASN A 146 22.22 8.04 -11.26
C ASN A 146 22.35 7.02 -12.40
N GLY A 147 21.42 7.00 -13.36
CA GLY A 147 21.37 5.97 -14.40
C GLY A 147 20.92 4.60 -13.87
N ASN A 148 20.14 4.56 -12.79
CA ASN A 148 19.62 3.32 -12.21
C ASN A 148 18.39 2.87 -13.00
N GLY A 149 18.48 1.74 -13.70
CA GLY A 149 17.35 1.20 -14.47
C GLY A 149 16.97 1.99 -15.74
N VAL A 150 17.53 3.19 -15.92
CA VAL A 150 17.36 4.08 -17.07
C VAL A 150 18.69 4.69 -17.49
N ALA A 151 18.76 5.23 -18.71
CA ALA A 151 19.92 6.04 -19.12
C ALA A 151 20.03 7.29 -18.25
N GLN A 152 21.25 7.68 -17.90
CA GLN A 152 21.48 8.89 -17.12
C GLN A 152 21.05 10.12 -17.92
N ASP A 153 20.20 10.96 -17.32
CA ASP A 153 19.70 12.19 -17.94
C ASP A 153 19.43 13.25 -16.87
N TYR A 154 20.26 14.29 -16.83
CA TYR A 154 20.12 15.38 -15.85
C TYR A 154 18.94 16.32 -16.14
N THR A 155 18.44 16.34 -17.38
CA THR A 155 17.27 17.12 -17.76
C THR A 155 16.02 16.47 -17.19
N LEU A 156 15.90 15.15 -17.38
CA LEU A 156 14.80 14.36 -16.80
C LEU A 156 14.93 14.15 -15.28
N ALA A 157 16.11 14.40 -14.71
CA ALA A 157 16.31 14.41 -13.26
C ALA A 157 15.68 15.63 -12.55
N PHE A 158 15.45 16.73 -13.28
CA PHE A 158 14.83 17.95 -12.77
C PHE A 158 13.33 17.92 -13.12
N PHE A 159 12.56 17.12 -12.37
CA PHE A 159 11.09 17.13 -12.42
C PHE A 159 10.52 18.31 -11.63
#